data_AF-B7PD19-F1
#
_entry.id   AF-B7PD19-F1
#
_cell.length_a   1.000
_cell.length_b   1.000
_cell.length_c   1.000
_cell.angle_alpha   90.00
_cell.angle_beta   90.00
_cell.angle_gamma   90.00
#
_symmetry.space_group_name_H-M   'P 1'
#
loop_
_entity.id
_entity.type
_entity.pdbx_description
1 polymer ?
#
loop_
_entity_poly.entity_id
_entity_poly.type
_entity_poly.pdbx_seq_one_letter_code
_entity_poly.pdbx_strand_id
1 'polypeptide(L)'
;MTDMEFMLGQPPSELTYYSWKYLCPACAIILAIASLATAQLAKLEDYVYPLAANLAGITFVVIGLSFIPIFVVIELRNADWDFRKAVRPRDNWGPKNLEQRRLYRLFMVQRGYMEPKEAEALSLSEEKLRNAQKLEAGGGGALQLETRPPVEDIPIGDKRPPSEV
;
A
#
# COMPACT_ATOMS: atom_id res chain seq x y z
N MET A 1 1.11 -10.24 3.13
CA MET A 1 -0.03 -10.81 3.89
C MET A 1 0.06 -10.59 5.38
N THR A 2 1.28 -10.37 5.90
CA THR A 2 1.59 -9.87 7.24
C THR A 2 0.69 -8.72 7.69
N ASP A 3 0.37 -7.78 6.81
CA ASP A 3 -0.49 -6.64 7.14
C ASP A 3 -1.91 -7.06 7.50
N MET A 4 -2.49 -8.00 6.74
CA MET A 4 -3.82 -8.55 7.04
C MET A 4 -3.80 -9.37 8.32
N GLU A 5 -2.75 -10.15 8.53
CA GLU A 5 -2.57 -10.93 9.76
C GLU A 5 -2.48 -10.03 11.00
N PHE A 6 -1.77 -8.92 10.91
CA PHE A 6 -1.71 -7.94 12.00
C PHE A 6 -3.07 -7.28 12.27
N MET A 7 -3.83 -6.96 11.22
CA MET A 7 -5.14 -6.29 11.37
C MET A 7 -6.24 -7.23 11.85
N LEU A 8 -6.24 -8.49 11.42
CA LEU A 8 -7.30 -9.46 11.71
C LEU A 8 -6.93 -10.43 12.84
N GLY A 9 -5.67 -10.45 13.28
CA GLY A 9 -5.14 -11.36 14.30
C GLY A 9 -4.99 -12.81 13.83
N GLN A 10 -5.37 -13.12 12.59
CA GLN A 10 -5.27 -14.45 11.99
C GLN A 10 -4.70 -14.35 10.57
N PRO A 11 -3.84 -15.29 10.16
CA PRO A 11 -3.34 -15.31 8.79
C PRO A 11 -4.49 -15.59 7.82
N PRO A 12 -4.53 -14.91 6.66
CA PRO A 12 -5.51 -15.20 5.63
C PRO A 12 -5.36 -16.65 5.13
N SER A 13 -6.46 -17.23 4.66
CA SER A 13 -6.45 -18.58 4.09
C SER A 13 -5.61 -18.64 2.81
N GLU A 14 -5.02 -19.81 2.54
CA GLU A 14 -4.23 -20.05 1.32
C GLU A 14 -5.05 -19.76 0.04
N LEU A 15 -6.36 -20.04 0.06
CA LEU A 15 -7.26 -19.70 -1.05
C LEU A 15 -7.31 -18.19 -1.33
N THR A 16 -7.25 -17.36 -0.28
CA THR A 16 -7.17 -15.90 -0.41
C THR A 16 -5.84 -15.48 -1.03
N TYR A 17 -4.75 -16.17 -0.69
CA TYR A 17 -3.43 -15.90 -1.26
C TYR A 17 -3.39 -16.19 -2.76
N TYR A 18 -3.78 -17.41 -3.16
CA TYR A 18 -3.76 -17.80 -4.56
C TYR A 18 -4.76 -17.00 -5.40
N SER A 19 -5.93 -16.68 -4.84
CA SER A 19 -6.90 -15.88 -5.56
C SER A 19 -6.38 -14.47 -5.86
N TRP A 20 -5.79 -13.78 -4.89
CA TRP A 20 -5.27 -12.43 -5.10
C TRP A 20 -4.00 -12.39 -5.96
N LYS A 21 -3.13 -13.39 -5.81
CA LYS A 21 -1.86 -13.44 -6.54
C LYS A 21 -2.01 -13.88 -8.00
N TYR A 22 -2.93 -14.80 -8.29
CA TYR A 22 -3.03 -15.41 -9.62
C TYR A 22 -4.41 -15.31 -10.24
N LEU A 23 -5.46 -15.68 -9.52
CA LEU A 23 -6.81 -15.76 -10.11
C LEU A 23 -7.32 -14.39 -10.53
N CYS A 24 -7.29 -13.41 -9.63
CA CYS A 24 -7.74 -12.04 -9.90
C CYS A 24 -7.01 -11.39 -11.09
N PRO A 25 -5.66 -11.36 -11.13
CA PRO A 25 -4.97 -10.78 -12.29
C PRO A 25 -5.22 -11.58 -13.57
N ALA A 26 -5.27 -12.91 -13.51
CA ALA A 26 -5.58 -13.73 -14.70
C ALA A 26 -6.97 -13.44 -15.25
N CYS A 27 -8.00 -13.40 -14.40
CA CYS A 27 -9.36 -13.04 -14.78
C CYS A 27 -9.42 -11.63 -15.36
N ALA A 28 -8.75 -10.65 -14.74
CA ALA A 28 -8.71 -9.29 -15.25
C ALA A 28 -8.06 -9.20 -16.64
N ILE A 29 -6.97 -9.93 -16.88
CA ILE A 29 -6.29 -10.00 -18.18
C ILE A 29 -7.20 -10.65 -19.22
N ILE A 30 -7.84 -11.78 -18.90
CA ILE A 30 -8.74 -12.47 -19.81
C ILE A 30 -9.91 -11.56 -20.21
N LEU A 31 -10.53 -10.89 -19.23
CA LEU A 31 -11.62 -9.95 -19.48
C LEU A 31 -11.16 -8.75 -20.32
N ALA A 32 -9.97 -8.21 -20.07
CA ALA A 32 -9.41 -7.12 -20.86
C ALA A 32 -9.16 -7.54 -22.32
N ILE A 33 -8.57 -8.71 -22.54
CA ILE A 33 -8.32 -9.25 -23.89
C ILE A 33 -9.65 -9.53 -24.60
N ALA A 34 -10.61 -10.16 -23.93
CA ALA A 34 -11.93 -10.42 -24.48
C ALA A 34 -12.64 -9.12 -24.87
N SER A 35 -12.59 -8.10 -24.00
CA SER A 35 -13.16 -6.77 -24.26
C SER A 35 -12.50 -6.06 -25.44
N LEU A 36 -11.19 -6.23 -25.65
CA LEU A 36 -10.48 -5.67 -26.80
C LEU A 36 -10.80 -6.44 -28.08
N ALA A 37 -10.91 -7.77 -28.02
CA ALA A 37 -11.22 -8.61 -29.16
C ALA A 37 -12.66 -8.44 -29.67
N THR A 38 -13.60 -8.16 -28.77
CA THR A 38 -15.02 -7.93 -29.11
C THR A 38 -15.38 -6.45 -29.26
N ALA A 39 -14.39 -5.56 -29.26
CA ALA A 39 -14.62 -4.12 -29.40
C ALA A 39 -15.26 -3.81 -30.76
N GLN A 40 -16.52 -3.38 -30.74
CA GLN A 40 -17.25 -2.92 -31.91
C GLN A 40 -17.70 -1.46 -31.70
N LEU A 41 -18.03 -0.77 -32.79
CA LEU A 41 -18.61 0.57 -32.70
C LEU A 41 -19.88 0.52 -31.84
N ALA A 42 -20.06 1.53 -30.99
CA ALA A 42 -21.25 1.63 -30.16
C ALA A 42 -22.50 1.64 -31.06
N LYS A 43 -23.43 0.75 -30.75
CA LYS A 43 -24.75 0.68 -31.39
C LYS A 43 -25.82 0.58 -30.32
N LEU A 44 -26.93 1.25 -30.54
CA LEU A 44 -28.13 1.12 -29.74
C LEU A 44 -29.23 0.59 -30.65
N GLU A 45 -29.55 -0.70 -30.52
CA GLU A 45 -30.45 -1.40 -31.44
C GLU A 45 -30.01 -1.22 -32.90
N ASP A 46 -30.83 -0.56 -33.73
CA ASP A 46 -30.54 -0.26 -35.13
C ASP A 46 -29.77 1.06 -35.34
N TYR A 47 -29.58 1.86 -34.29
CA TYR A 47 -28.87 3.12 -34.36
C TYR A 47 -27.35 2.94 -34.20
N VAL A 48 -26.60 3.29 -35.24
CA VAL A 48 -25.13 3.33 -35.20
C VAL A 48 -24.69 4.71 -34.75
N TYR A 49 -23.96 4.78 -33.63
CA TYR A 49 -23.45 6.05 -33.15
C TYR A 49 -22.45 6.67 -34.14
N PRO A 50 -22.49 7.99 -34.33
CA PRO A 50 -21.51 8.66 -35.17
C PRO A 50 -20.09 8.48 -34.61
N LEU A 51 -19.10 8.57 -35.49
CA LEU A 51 -17.69 8.42 -35.12
C LEU A 51 -17.29 9.34 -33.96
N ALA A 52 -17.80 10.58 -33.93
CA ALA A 52 -17.51 11.56 -32.88
C ALA A 52 -17.91 11.06 -31.48
N ALA A 53 -19.03 10.35 -31.34
CA ALA A 53 -19.47 9.81 -30.06
C ALA A 53 -18.56 8.67 -29.58
N ASN A 54 -18.11 7.81 -30.50
CA ASN A 54 -17.14 6.75 -30.20
C ASN A 54 -15.79 7.33 -29.78
N LEU A 55 -15.30 8.36 -30.49
CA LEU A 55 -14.06 9.05 -30.14
C LEU A 55 -14.15 9.74 -28.77
N ALA A 56 -15.29 10.37 -28.44
CA ALA A 56 -15.51 10.95 -27.12
C ALA A 56 -15.41 9.89 -26.02
N GLY A 57 -16.04 8.72 -26.20
CA GLY A 57 -15.95 7.60 -25.27
C GLY A 57 -14.52 7.11 -25.04
N ILE A 58 -13.77 6.89 -26.14
CA ILE A 58 -12.35 6.49 -26.06
C ILE A 58 -11.51 7.56 -25.36
N THR A 59 -11.79 8.84 -25.62
CA THR A 59 -11.06 9.94 -25.00
C THR A 59 -11.21 9.93 -23.47
N PHE A 60 -12.41 9.67 -22.94
CA PHE A 60 -12.61 9.53 -21.49
C PHE A 60 -11.82 8.35 -20.90
N VAL A 61 -11.78 7.22 -21.60
CA VAL A 61 -11.00 6.05 -21.17
C VAL A 61 -9.51 6.37 -21.15
N VAL A 62 -8.99 7.00 -22.21
CA VAL A 62 -7.57 7.39 -22.31
C VAL A 62 -7.21 8.41 -21.23
N ILE A 63 -8.05 9.41 -20.98
CA ILE A 63 -7.81 10.39 -19.92
C ILE A 63 -7.74 9.69 -18.56
N GLY A 64 -8.71 8.84 -18.23
CA GLY A 64 -8.71 8.10 -16.96
C GLY A 64 -7.49 7.21 -16.78
N LEU A 65 -7.10 6.47 -17.82
CA LEU A 65 -5.93 5.60 -17.79
C LEU A 65 -4.61 6.37 -17.79
N SER A 66 -4.57 7.59 -18.35
CA SER A 66 -3.36 8.42 -18.42
C SER A 66 -2.86 8.89 -17.06
N PHE A 67 -3.72 8.94 -16.04
CA PHE A 67 -3.29 9.32 -14.69
C PHE A 67 -2.22 8.37 -14.13
N ILE A 68 -2.34 7.07 -14.38
CA ILE A 68 -1.38 6.06 -13.88
C ILE A 68 0.05 6.37 -14.39
N PRO A 69 0.33 6.45 -15.70
CA PRO A 69 1.67 6.75 -16.19
C PRO A 69 2.13 8.17 -15.81
N ILE A 70 1.23 9.17 -15.73
CA ILE A 70 1.58 10.52 -15.27
C ILE A 70 2.17 10.46 -13.85
N PHE A 71 1.51 9.77 -12.92
CA PHE A 71 2.00 9.61 -11.56
C PHE A 71 3.30 8.78 -11.49
N VAL A 72 3.43 7.75 -12.33
CA VAL A 72 4.68 6.99 -12.43
C VAL A 72 5.85 7.89 -12.83
N VAL A 73 5.68 8.78 -13.82
CA VAL A 73 6.72 9.72 -14.24
C VAL A 73 7.04 10.74 -13.16
N ILE A 74 6.03 11.26 -12.45
CA ILE A 74 6.23 12.19 -11.34
C ILE A 74 7.04 11.54 -10.21
N GLU A 75 6.65 10.34 -9.77
CA GLU A 75 7.37 9.64 -8.70
C GLU A 75 8.77 9.21 -9.12
N LEU A 76 8.94 8.76 -10.37
CA LEU A 76 10.26 8.42 -10.90
C LEU A 76 11.18 9.64 -10.97
N ARG A 77 10.65 10.82 -11.32
CA ARG A 77 11.40 12.09 -11.27
C ARG A 77 11.78 12.47 -9.85
N ASN A 78 10.90 12.31 -8.87
CA ASN A 78 11.19 12.56 -7.45
C ASN A 78 12.24 11.57 -6.88
N ALA A 79 12.31 10.38 -7.47
CA ALA A 79 13.29 9.35 -7.13
C ALA A 79 14.59 9.45 -7.94
N ASP A 80 14.85 10.56 -8.64
CA ASP A 80 16.06 10.77 -9.45
C ASP A 80 16.25 9.72 -10.56
N TRP A 81 15.13 9.23 -11.12
CA TRP A 81 15.08 8.13 -12.09
C TRP A 81 15.54 6.76 -11.57
N ASP A 82 15.67 6.60 -10.25
CA ASP A 82 15.92 5.31 -9.62
C ASP A 82 14.60 4.56 -9.38
N PHE A 83 14.37 3.52 -10.20
CA PHE A 83 13.20 2.65 -10.07
C PHE A 83 13.11 1.94 -8.72
N ARG A 84 14.24 1.57 -8.10
CA ARG A 84 14.21 0.88 -6.80
C ARG A 84 13.74 1.81 -5.70
N LYS A 85 14.17 3.07 -5.75
CA LYS A 85 13.74 4.11 -4.82
C LYS A 85 12.26 4.48 -5.05
N ALA A 86 11.82 4.52 -6.31
CA ALA A 86 10.42 4.85 -6.65
C ALA A 86 9.39 3.81 -6.20
N VAL A 87 9.75 2.52 -6.20
CA VAL A 87 8.85 1.42 -5.80
C VAL A 87 8.92 1.14 -4.29
N ARG A 88 9.90 1.72 -3.57
CA ARG A 88 10.01 1.55 -2.12
C ARG A 88 8.83 2.23 -1.41
N PRO A 89 8.19 1.58 -0.42
CA PRO A 89 7.19 2.24 0.40
C PRO A 89 7.78 3.45 1.12
N ARG A 90 6.99 4.51 1.26
CA ARG A 90 7.40 5.72 1.99
C ARG A 90 7.64 5.40 3.48
N ASP A 91 8.50 6.17 4.13
CA ASP A 91 8.82 5.99 5.56
C ASP A 91 7.60 6.12 6.48
N ASN A 92 6.60 6.89 6.01
CA ASN A 92 5.31 7.05 6.68
C ASN A 92 4.25 6.01 6.23
N TRP A 93 4.65 4.84 5.72
CA TRP A 93 3.77 3.71 5.43
C TRP A 93 3.33 2.94 6.70
N GLY A 94 2.07 2.51 6.77
CA GLY A 94 1.50 1.74 7.89
C GLY A 94 0.46 2.49 8.74
N PRO A 95 0.13 1.99 9.95
CA PRO A 95 -0.91 2.57 10.81
C PRO A 95 -0.68 4.04 11.13
N LYS A 96 -1.73 4.85 11.07
CA LYS A 96 -1.67 6.29 11.38
C LYS A 96 -1.41 6.55 12.87
N ASN A 97 -1.89 5.67 13.75
CA ASN A 97 -1.69 5.77 15.19
C ASN A 97 -0.28 5.30 15.55
N LEU A 98 0.50 6.12 16.27
CA LEU A 98 1.88 5.79 16.61
C LEU A 98 2.02 4.52 17.43
N GLU A 99 1.12 4.27 18.38
CA GLU A 99 1.17 3.06 19.19
C GLU A 99 0.94 1.81 18.34
N GLN A 100 -0.11 1.81 17.51
CA GLN A 100 -0.37 0.72 16.57
C GLN A 100 0.77 0.54 15.56
N ARG A 101 1.42 1.64 15.15
CA ARG A 101 2.58 1.60 14.26
C ARG A 101 3.80 0.96 14.93
N ARG A 102 4.05 1.27 16.20
CA ARG A 102 5.11 0.64 17.01
C ARG A 102 4.84 -0.86 17.14
N LEU A 103 3.61 -1.25 17.47
CA LEU A 103 3.20 -2.66 17.56
C LEU A 103 3.35 -3.37 16.21
N TYR A 104 2.95 -2.72 15.12
CA TYR A 104 3.13 -3.25 13.77
C TYR A 104 4.61 -3.44 13.42
N ARG A 105 5.49 -2.50 13.75
CA ARG A 105 6.94 -2.66 13.56
C ARG A 105 7.52 -3.80 14.38
N LEU A 106 7.13 -3.94 15.65
CA LEU A 106 7.54 -5.07 16.48
C LEU A 106 7.07 -6.40 15.89
N PHE A 107 5.84 -6.47 15.41
CA PHE A 107 5.31 -7.64 14.70
C PHE A 107 6.14 -7.97 13.45
N MET A 108 6.51 -6.97 12.65
CA MET A 108 7.34 -7.16 11.46
C MET A 108 8.76 -7.64 11.80
N VAL A 109 9.38 -7.12 12.87
CA VAL A 109 10.70 -7.55 13.37
C VAL A 109 10.63 -8.99 13.89
N GLN A 110 9.61 -9.33 14.68
CA GLN A 110 9.42 -10.68 15.20
C GLN A 110 9.27 -11.73 14.09
N ARG A 111 8.68 -11.34 12.97
CA ARG A 111 8.50 -12.20 11.79
C ARG A 111 9.70 -12.19 10.83
N GLY A 112 10.71 -11.36 11.08
CA GLY A 112 11.92 -11.28 10.27
C GLY A 112 11.78 -10.47 8.97
N TYR A 113 10.72 -9.67 8.82
CA TYR A 113 10.50 -8.83 7.64
C TYR A 113 11.14 -7.44 7.75
N MET A 114 11.59 -7.04 8.94
CA MET A 114 12.21 -5.74 9.21
C MET A 114 13.37 -5.92 10.18
N GLU A 115 14.48 -5.23 9.91
CA GLU A 115 15.62 -5.22 10.82
C GLU A 115 15.30 -4.38 12.08
N PRO A 116 15.71 -4.82 13.29
CA PRO A 116 15.46 -4.07 14.53
C PRO A 116 15.98 -2.62 14.47
N LYS A 117 17.16 -2.43 13.89
CA LYS A 117 17.80 -1.11 13.75
C LYS A 117 16.99 -0.16 12.87
N GLU A 118 16.40 -0.69 11.79
CA GLU A 118 15.57 0.09 10.88
C GLU A 118 14.26 0.49 11.56
N ALA A 119 13.64 -0.43 12.31
CA ALA A 119 12.43 -0.17 13.07
C ALA A 119 12.64 0.94 14.13
N GLU A 120 13.77 0.87 14.86
CA GLU A 120 14.16 1.87 15.85
C GLU A 120 14.42 3.24 15.21
N ALA A 121 15.20 3.28 14.11
CA ALA A 121 15.50 4.51 13.40
C ALA A 121 14.23 5.24 12.92
N LEU A 122 13.27 4.48 12.39
CA LEU A 122 11.98 5.02 11.97
C LEU A 122 11.19 5.57 13.17
N SER A 123 11.15 4.86 14.31
CA SER A 123 10.44 5.37 15.50
C SER A 123 11.04 6.66 16.05
N LEU A 124 12.37 6.75 16.05
CA LEU A 124 13.09 7.94 16.49
C LEU A 124 12.82 9.13 15.56
N SER A 125 12.79 8.89 14.24
CA SER A 125 12.49 9.94 13.25
C SER A 125 11.07 10.52 13.44
N GLU A 126 10.09 9.68 13.76
CA GLU A 126 8.70 10.09 13.98
C GLU A 126 8.52 10.86 15.29
N GLU A 127 9.21 10.44 16.35
CA GLU A 127 9.23 11.18 17.62
C GLU A 127 9.83 12.57 17.44
N LYS A 128 10.94 12.68 16.70
CA LYS A 128 11.56 13.98 16.37
C LYS A 128 10.60 14.88 15.59
N LEU A 129 9.94 14.36 14.56
CA LEU A 129 8.96 15.11 13.77
C LEU A 129 7.78 15.58 14.63
N ARG A 130 7.24 14.72 15.49
CA ARG A 130 6.16 15.07 16.42
C ARG A 130 6.59 16.13 17.42
N ASN A 131 7.78 16.01 17.97
CA ASN A 131 8.32 16.98 18.93
C ASN A 131 8.56 18.32 18.26
N ALA A 132 9.09 18.34 17.02
CA ALA A 132 9.21 19.56 16.23
C ALA A 132 7.84 20.21 15.96
N GLN A 133 6.83 19.43 15.56
CA GLN A 133 5.47 19.93 15.37
C GLN A 133 4.84 20.47 16.66
N LYS A 134 5.09 19.84 17.82
CA LYS A 134 4.63 20.32 19.12
C LYS A 134 5.32 21.62 19.52
N LEU A 135 6.62 21.76 19.27
CA LEU A 135 7.39 22.98 19.53
C LEU A 135 6.90 24.14 18.64
N GLU A 136 6.61 23.86 17.37
CA GLU A 136 6.03 24.83 16.43
C GLU A 136 4.58 25.20 16.79
N ALA A 137 3.80 24.25 17.32
CA ALA A 137 2.43 24.47 17.76
C ALA A 137 2.29 25.07 19.19
N GLY A 138 3.39 25.11 19.97
CA GLY A 138 3.35 25.52 21.37
C GLY A 138 4.74 25.77 21.95
N GLY A 139 5.18 27.02 21.93
CA GLY A 139 6.26 27.48 22.79
C GLY A 139 5.85 27.37 24.27
N GLY A 140 6.46 26.44 25.00
CA GLY A 140 6.40 26.35 26.46
C GLY A 140 5.70 25.11 27.01
N GLY A 141 6.46 24.03 27.24
CA GLY A 141 5.97 22.86 27.98
C GLY A 141 7.01 21.75 28.00
N ALA A 142 7.51 21.42 29.19
CA ALA A 142 8.70 20.60 29.44
C ALA A 142 8.73 19.23 28.73
N LEU A 143 9.95 18.82 28.34
CA LEU A 143 10.32 17.48 27.89
C LEU A 143 10.00 16.44 28.98
N GLN A 144 8.84 15.79 28.88
CA GLN A 144 8.57 14.56 29.61
C GLN A 144 8.85 13.38 28.66
N LEU A 145 10.03 12.77 28.85
CA LEU A 145 10.30 11.41 28.40
C LEU A 145 9.38 10.49 29.19
N GLU A 146 8.20 10.21 28.64
CA GLU A 146 7.26 9.28 29.24
C GLU A 146 7.87 7.87 29.20
N THR A 147 8.15 7.34 30.38
CA THR A 147 8.74 6.01 30.55
C THR A 147 7.81 4.94 30.00
N ARG A 148 8.33 4.19 29.03
CA ARG A 148 7.72 3.05 28.32
C ARG A 148 7.02 2.08 29.30
N PRO A 149 5.71 1.81 29.18
CA PRO A 149 5.09 0.69 29.89
C PRO A 149 5.62 -0.65 29.32
N PRO A 150 5.73 -1.68 30.16
CA PRO A 150 6.19 -3.00 29.74
C PRO A 150 5.22 -3.60 28.72
N VAL A 151 5.79 -4.25 27.71
CA VAL A 151 5.07 -4.91 26.62
C VAL A 151 4.24 -6.05 27.21
N GLU A 152 2.92 -5.87 27.30
CA GLU A 152 2.03 -7.00 27.48
C GLU A 152 2.04 -7.86 26.21
N ASP A 153 2.26 -9.16 26.41
CA ASP A 153 2.37 -10.14 25.35
C ASP A 153 1.09 -10.15 24.51
N ILE A 154 1.19 -9.69 23.27
CA ILE A 154 0.14 -9.87 22.27
C ILE A 154 -0.12 -11.38 22.19
N PRO A 155 -1.36 -11.88 22.37
CA PRO A 155 -1.64 -13.31 22.31
C PRO A 155 -1.27 -13.82 20.91
N ILE A 156 -0.21 -14.63 20.87
CA ILE A 156 0.40 -15.15 19.65
C ILE A 156 -0.48 -16.28 19.12
N GLY A 157 -1.10 -16.05 17.96
CA GLY A 157 -1.56 -17.14 17.10
C GLY A 157 -0.36 -17.97 16.63
N ASP A 158 -0.50 -19.29 16.75
CA ASP A 158 0.50 -20.34 16.56
C ASP A 158 1.61 -20.03 15.54
N LYS A 159 2.86 -20.27 15.97
CA LYS A 159 4.07 -20.09 15.16
C LYS A 159 4.09 -21.15 14.06
N ARG A 160 3.47 -20.88 12.91
CA ARG A 160 3.77 -21.64 11.70
C ARG A 160 5.06 -21.05 11.08
N PRO A 161 6.17 -21.81 11.02
CA PRO A 161 7.36 -21.34 10.31
C PRO A 161 7.02 -21.12 8.82
N PRO A 162 7.74 -20.22 8.14
CA PRO A 162 7.58 -20.06 6.70
C PRO A 162 7.86 -21.41 6.04
N SER A 163 6.86 -21.96 5.34
CA SER A 163 7.09 -23.08 4.43
C SER A 163 8.05 -22.61 3.35
N GLU A 164 9.23 -23.20 3.30
CA GLU A 164 10.17 -23.08 2.18
C GLU A 164 9.43 -23.44 0.88
N VAL A 165 9.23 -22.46 0.00
CA VAL A 165 8.92 -22.63 -1.42
C VAL A 165 9.65 -21.56 -2.21
#